data_AF-A0A817LV78-F1
#
_entry.id   AF-A0A817LV78-F1
#
_cell.length_a   1.000
_cell.length_b   1.000
_cell.length_c   1.000
_cell.angle_alpha   90.00
_cell.angle_beta   90.00
_cell.angle_gamma   90.00
#
_symmetry.space_group_name_H-M   'P 1'
#
loop_
_entity.id
_entity.type
_entity.pdbx_description
1 polymer ?
#
loop_
_entity_poly.entity_id
_entity_poly.type
_entity_poly.pdbx_seq_one_letter_code
_entity_poly.pdbx_strand_id
1 'polypeptide(L)'
;MVDKKKNRSEGDSVLSVFTSILNVFNNLRYLNCHPFVELDLPRLSFDEKTPTFFSSTIVELHITVEDFNDCLYLLNGRLSQLRTFYVKIYFFFLPSEVIKEKKSLPNMKCFSLMCKSEILCYNKSIVSLLQRMTNLEELALYIFVGQRTCLDGNCLKNDIINHLPRLNKFTFNIRSFIYDLDQADLLSNEYIQDTFKGLGDIQVISCVDYFPKQRTGQCHFYSYPYTLTYYNNITNNFTDGLFKFVREVSLFDEHPFEHEFFIRIARAFPLLENLSMINQTQQKQKLNNNNEHLSIIEYLHLNQLRFIDTHDDYVEQFLVNTNTCLPKNIRLFIHYDSLKRVTNNFTRVATRVNCCKINCLRIYNQFQISKRLTNYFPNAKILI
;
A
#
# COMPACT_ATOMS: atom_id res chain seq x y z
N MET A 1 26.61 12.34 -32.04
CA MET A 1 27.33 11.78 -30.88
C MET A 1 27.01 12.64 -29.67
N VAL A 2 26.02 12.23 -28.89
CA VAL A 2 25.71 12.82 -27.58
C VAL A 2 25.69 11.64 -26.62
N ASP A 3 26.60 11.70 -25.64
CA ASP A 3 26.83 10.68 -24.64
C ASP A 3 25.55 10.34 -23.88
N LYS A 4 25.03 9.15 -24.13
CA LYS A 4 24.18 8.44 -23.18
C LYS A 4 25.07 8.04 -22.00
N LYS A 5 25.20 8.92 -21.01
CA LYS A 5 25.62 8.52 -19.67
C LYS A 5 24.60 7.50 -19.14
N LYS A 6 25.00 6.24 -19.33
CA LYS A 6 24.38 5.04 -18.80
C LYS A 6 24.37 5.16 -17.28
N ASN A 7 23.19 5.33 -16.68
CA ASN A 7 23.00 5.11 -15.24
C ASN A 7 23.22 3.62 -14.96
N ARG A 8 24.49 3.22 -14.86
CA ARG A 8 24.94 1.98 -14.21
C ARG A 8 25.20 2.33 -12.75
N SER A 9 24.57 1.63 -11.80
CA SER A 9 25.26 1.17 -10.57
C SER A 9 24.37 0.55 -9.49
N GLU A 10 23.04 0.71 -9.50
CA GLU A 10 22.23 0.19 -8.37
C GLU A 10 21.83 -1.28 -8.51
N GLY A 11 21.28 -1.72 -9.65
CA GLY A 11 20.87 -3.13 -9.86
C GLY A 11 22.04 -4.13 -9.77
N ASP A 12 23.18 -3.80 -10.41
CA ASP A 12 24.42 -4.59 -10.34
C ASP A 12 24.91 -4.79 -8.88
N SER A 13 24.70 -3.79 -8.02
CA SER A 13 25.16 -3.85 -6.62
C SER A 13 24.34 -4.83 -5.78
N VAL A 14 23.03 -4.93 -5.98
CA VAL A 14 22.16 -5.77 -5.13
C VAL A 14 22.24 -7.24 -5.51
N LEU A 15 22.33 -7.54 -6.81
CA LEU A 15 22.62 -8.90 -7.27
C LEU A 15 23.97 -9.40 -6.74
N SER A 16 24.97 -8.51 -6.69
CA SER A 16 26.28 -8.85 -6.13
C SER A 16 26.20 -9.17 -4.64
N VAL A 17 25.37 -8.45 -3.86
CA VAL A 17 25.20 -8.70 -2.42
C VAL A 17 24.47 -10.02 -2.17
N PHE A 18 23.37 -10.29 -2.86
CA PHE A 18 22.63 -11.55 -2.67
C PHE A 18 23.47 -12.77 -3.08
N THR A 19 24.15 -12.69 -4.22
CA THR A 19 25.08 -13.74 -4.66
C THR A 19 26.23 -13.92 -3.67
N SER A 20 26.77 -12.83 -3.12
CA SER A 20 27.82 -12.89 -2.10
C SER A 20 27.32 -13.54 -0.82
N ILE A 21 26.11 -13.21 -0.35
CA ILE A 21 25.51 -13.84 0.84
C ILE A 21 25.37 -15.35 0.62
N LEU A 22 24.84 -15.77 -0.54
CA LEU A 22 24.68 -17.19 -0.86
C LEU A 22 26.02 -17.93 -0.97
N ASN A 23 27.06 -17.28 -1.51
CA ASN A 23 28.39 -17.86 -1.66
C ASN A 23 29.18 -17.92 -0.34
N VAL A 24 28.98 -16.95 0.57
CA VAL A 24 29.67 -16.89 1.86
C VAL A 24 29.04 -17.86 2.86
N PHE A 25 27.71 -17.97 2.87
CA PHE A 25 26.98 -18.76 3.85
C PHE A 25 26.39 -20.02 3.23
N ASN A 26 27.26 -21.00 2.90
CA ASN A 26 26.87 -22.27 2.28
C ASN A 26 25.87 -23.12 3.11
N ASN A 27 25.72 -22.84 4.40
CA ASN A 27 24.78 -23.53 5.31
C ASN A 27 23.58 -22.64 5.72
N LEU A 28 23.38 -21.51 5.05
CA LEU A 28 22.29 -20.59 5.38
C LEU A 28 20.94 -21.27 5.15
N ARG A 29 20.12 -21.34 6.20
CA ARG A 29 18.78 -21.93 6.16
C ARG A 29 17.67 -20.90 6.10
N TYR A 30 17.89 -19.75 6.74
CA TYR A 30 16.93 -18.67 6.90
C TYR A 30 17.58 -17.38 6.42
N LEU A 31 16.94 -16.68 5.48
CA LEU A 31 17.41 -15.39 5.00
C LEU A 31 16.26 -14.39 5.02
N ASN A 32 16.47 -13.30 5.75
CA ASN A 32 15.54 -12.18 5.78
C ASN A 32 16.22 -10.90 5.31
N CYS A 33 15.83 -10.46 4.12
CA CYS A 33 16.25 -9.22 3.48
C CYS A 33 15.11 -8.19 3.60
N HIS A 34 15.01 -7.54 4.76
CA HIS A 34 14.12 -6.40 4.93
C HIS A 34 14.84 -5.09 4.58
N PRO A 35 14.35 -4.32 3.60
CA PRO A 35 14.88 -2.99 3.33
C PRO A 35 14.50 -2.04 4.48
N PHE A 36 15.45 -1.24 4.97
CA PHE A 36 15.31 -0.46 6.20
C PHE A 36 14.48 0.84 6.04
N VAL A 37 14.24 1.38 4.82
CA VAL A 37 13.52 2.66 4.61
C VAL A 37 12.87 2.76 3.21
N GLU A 38 11.60 3.15 3.07
CA GLU A 38 10.85 3.12 1.79
C GLU A 38 11.34 3.99 0.61
N LEU A 39 12.30 4.92 0.80
CA LEU A 39 12.53 5.99 -0.19
C LEU A 39 13.74 5.80 -1.12
N ASP A 40 14.77 5.02 -0.75
CA ASP A 40 15.96 4.78 -1.59
C ASP A 40 16.50 3.37 -1.31
N LEU A 41 15.89 2.34 -1.91
CA LEU A 41 16.17 0.95 -1.52
C LEU A 41 17.06 0.20 -2.52
N PRO A 42 18.07 -0.55 -2.03
CA PRO A 42 18.61 -1.67 -2.78
C PRO A 42 17.50 -2.71 -2.94
N ARG A 43 16.92 -2.76 -4.14
CA ARG A 43 15.95 -3.79 -4.53
C ARG A 43 16.71 -4.91 -5.23
N LEU A 44 16.36 -6.15 -4.94
CA LEU A 44 16.88 -7.25 -5.73
C LEU A 44 16.27 -7.12 -7.13
N SER A 45 17.15 -6.84 -8.09
CA SER A 45 16.84 -6.69 -9.50
C SER A 45 17.82 -7.57 -10.25
N PHE A 46 17.29 -8.50 -11.04
CA PHE A 46 18.09 -9.33 -11.92
C PHE A 46 18.04 -8.69 -13.31
N ASP A 47 19.10 -7.99 -13.69
CA ASP A 47 19.31 -7.58 -15.09
C ASP A 47 19.05 -8.78 -16.03
N GLU A 48 18.66 -8.53 -17.29
CA GLU A 48 18.24 -9.54 -18.31
C GLU A 48 19.17 -10.76 -18.51
N LYS A 49 20.35 -10.78 -17.87
CA LYS A 49 21.20 -11.96 -17.78
C LYS A 49 20.72 -12.90 -16.66
N THR A 50 20.31 -14.09 -17.07
CA THR A 50 19.97 -15.23 -16.22
C THR A 50 20.92 -15.34 -15.00
N PRO A 51 20.44 -15.12 -13.78
CA PRO A 51 21.29 -15.16 -12.59
C PRO A 51 21.97 -16.52 -12.40
N THR A 52 23.21 -16.56 -11.91
CA THR A 52 23.99 -17.80 -11.74
C THR A 52 23.97 -18.38 -10.32
N PHE A 53 23.20 -17.81 -9.41
CA PHE A 53 23.16 -18.27 -8.02
C PHE A 53 22.37 -19.58 -7.84
N PHE A 54 22.73 -20.36 -6.82
CA PHE A 54 22.03 -21.56 -6.40
C PHE A 54 22.18 -21.73 -4.88
N SER A 55 21.15 -22.26 -4.22
CA SER A 55 21.24 -22.71 -2.83
C SER A 55 20.42 -24.00 -2.64
N SER A 56 21.02 -24.96 -1.95
CA SER A 56 20.38 -26.19 -1.51
C SER A 56 20.08 -26.22 -0.02
N THR A 57 20.31 -25.13 0.71
CA THR A 57 20.16 -25.10 2.18
C THR A 57 19.06 -24.15 2.66
N ILE A 58 18.77 -23.09 1.89
CA ILE A 58 17.73 -22.13 2.25
C ILE A 58 16.37 -22.83 2.22
N VAL A 59 15.69 -22.82 3.36
CA VAL A 59 14.33 -23.32 3.54
C VAL A 59 13.32 -22.21 3.69
N GLU A 60 13.76 -21.01 4.09
CA GLU A 60 12.91 -19.84 4.33
C GLU A 60 13.57 -18.57 3.81
N LEU A 61 12.83 -17.80 3.01
CA LEU A 61 13.28 -16.56 2.41
C LEU A 61 12.23 -15.46 2.56
N HIS A 62 12.66 -14.32 3.11
CA HIS A 62 11.87 -13.09 3.20
C HIS A 62 12.61 -12.02 2.42
N ILE A 63 11.98 -11.46 1.37
CA ILE A 63 12.68 -10.53 0.49
C ILE A 63 11.74 -9.49 -0.12
N THR A 64 12.32 -8.36 -0.51
CA THR A 64 11.66 -7.39 -1.38
C THR A 64 12.39 -7.33 -2.71
N VAL A 65 11.64 -7.49 -3.81
CA VAL A 65 12.15 -7.48 -5.18
C VAL A 65 11.63 -6.26 -5.95
N GLU A 66 12.34 -5.89 -7.01
CA GLU A 66 11.92 -4.78 -7.86
C GLU A 66 10.67 -5.14 -8.66
N ASP A 67 10.71 -6.27 -9.38
CA ASP A 67 9.60 -6.70 -10.23
C ASP A 67 9.17 -8.17 -10.05
N PHE A 68 8.12 -8.56 -10.79
CA PHE A 68 7.61 -9.92 -10.76
C PHE A 68 8.53 -10.95 -11.42
N ASN A 69 9.31 -10.58 -12.44
CA ASN A 69 10.29 -11.47 -13.04
C ASN A 69 11.36 -11.86 -12.02
N ASP A 70 11.76 -10.94 -11.16
CA ASP A 70 12.74 -11.22 -10.11
C ASP A 70 12.25 -12.29 -9.13
N CYS A 71 10.97 -12.22 -8.75
CA CYS A 71 10.30 -13.24 -7.96
C CYS A 71 10.35 -14.60 -8.68
N LEU A 72 10.03 -14.64 -9.98
CA LEU A 72 10.07 -15.87 -10.75
C LEU A 72 11.49 -16.45 -10.89
N TYR A 73 12.52 -15.61 -10.97
CA TYR A 73 13.92 -16.04 -10.99
C TYR A 73 14.37 -16.71 -9.69
N LEU A 74 13.81 -16.32 -8.54
CA LEU A 74 14.06 -17.00 -7.26
C LEU A 74 13.35 -18.36 -7.21
N LEU A 75 12.22 -18.48 -7.90
CA LEU A 75 11.37 -19.67 -7.94
C LEU A 75 11.64 -20.62 -9.12
N ASN A 76 12.68 -20.39 -9.92
CA ASN A 76 12.95 -21.22 -11.10
C ASN A 76 13.72 -22.53 -10.81
N GLY A 77 13.82 -22.93 -9.53
CA GLY A 77 14.50 -24.15 -9.08
C GLY A 77 15.90 -23.91 -8.47
N ARG A 78 16.39 -22.67 -8.46
CA ARG A 78 17.68 -22.32 -7.84
C ARG A 78 17.73 -22.47 -6.32
N LEU A 79 16.57 -22.41 -5.66
CA LEU A 79 16.43 -22.58 -4.21
C LEU A 79 15.68 -23.88 -3.93
N SER A 80 16.37 -25.00 -4.14
CA SER A 80 15.73 -26.33 -4.22
C SER A 80 15.06 -26.80 -2.93
N GLN A 81 15.52 -26.35 -1.77
CA GLN A 81 14.94 -26.67 -0.46
C GLN A 81 13.97 -25.61 0.07
N LEU A 82 13.67 -24.56 -0.70
CA LEU A 82 12.79 -23.48 -0.25
C LEU A 82 11.38 -24.01 0.00
N ARG A 83 10.91 -23.85 1.24
CA ARG A 83 9.57 -24.26 1.69
C ARG A 83 8.68 -23.07 2.04
N THR A 84 9.30 -21.98 2.49
CA THR A 84 8.62 -20.79 2.96
C THR A 84 9.17 -19.58 2.22
N PHE A 85 8.29 -18.85 1.53
CA PHE A 85 8.70 -17.69 0.75
C PHE A 85 7.77 -16.50 0.95
N TYR A 86 8.30 -15.44 1.54
CA TYR A 86 7.62 -14.15 1.70
C TYR A 86 8.25 -13.14 0.76
N VAL A 87 7.48 -12.64 -0.19
CA VAL A 87 7.96 -11.71 -1.21
C VAL A 87 7.08 -10.47 -1.29
N LYS A 88 7.72 -9.31 -1.19
CA LYS A 88 7.13 -8.01 -1.51
C LYS A 88 7.64 -7.55 -2.87
N ILE A 89 6.73 -7.16 -3.76
CA ILE A 89 7.01 -6.72 -5.12
C ILE A 89 6.58 -5.25 -5.25
N TYR A 90 7.49 -4.42 -5.78
CA TYR A 90 7.21 -3.00 -5.99
C TYR A 90 6.48 -2.75 -7.30
N PHE A 91 6.96 -3.34 -8.39
CA PHE A 91 6.40 -3.14 -9.72
C PHE A 91 5.93 -4.44 -10.34
N PHE A 92 4.79 -4.39 -11.03
CA PHE A 92 4.26 -5.53 -11.75
C PHE A 92 4.28 -5.24 -13.24
N PHE A 93 5.36 -5.67 -13.90
CA PHE A 93 5.44 -5.68 -15.35
C PHE A 93 4.97 -7.04 -15.90
N LEU A 94 4.55 -7.05 -17.17
CA LEU A 94 4.24 -8.31 -17.84
C LEU A 94 5.47 -9.23 -17.79
N PRO A 95 5.30 -10.52 -17.44
CA PRO A 95 6.42 -11.45 -17.43
C PRO A 95 7.10 -11.46 -18.79
N SER A 96 8.42 -11.35 -18.79
CA SER A 96 9.18 -11.52 -20.03
C SER A 96 8.98 -12.94 -20.57
N GLU A 97 9.03 -13.11 -21.89
CA GLU A 97 8.92 -14.44 -22.53
C GLU A 97 9.98 -15.44 -22.02
N VAL A 98 11.04 -14.94 -21.39
CA VAL A 98 12.20 -15.69 -20.91
C VAL A 98 11.85 -16.63 -19.76
N ILE A 99 10.75 -16.40 -19.01
CA ILE A 99 10.35 -17.22 -17.86
C ILE A 99 9.13 -18.10 -18.19
N LYS A 100 9.16 -18.76 -19.36
CA LYS A 100 8.13 -19.72 -19.80
C LYS A 100 8.28 -21.13 -19.20
N GLU A 101 9.40 -21.44 -18.54
CA GLU A 101 9.58 -22.76 -17.91
C GLU A 101 8.66 -22.93 -16.69
N LYS A 102 7.53 -23.61 -16.91
CA LYS A 102 6.57 -24.02 -15.87
C LYS A 102 7.12 -25.21 -15.08
N LYS A 103 8.19 -25.01 -14.30
CA LYS A 103 8.64 -26.02 -13.32
C LYS A 103 7.68 -26.06 -12.14
N SER A 104 7.25 -27.24 -11.73
CA SER A 104 6.50 -27.41 -10.49
C SER A 104 7.33 -26.94 -9.30
N LEU A 105 6.65 -26.47 -8.25
CA LEU A 105 7.24 -26.01 -7.00
C LEU A 105 6.78 -26.92 -5.85
N PRO A 106 7.12 -28.22 -5.87
CA PRO A 106 6.54 -29.21 -4.95
C PRO A 106 7.01 -29.03 -3.50
N ASN A 107 8.10 -28.31 -3.25
CA ASN A 107 8.60 -28.12 -1.88
C ASN A 107 7.96 -26.93 -1.16
N MET A 108 7.27 -26.05 -1.91
CA MET A 108 6.65 -24.86 -1.34
C MET A 108 5.45 -25.23 -0.46
N LYS A 109 5.53 -24.87 0.82
CA LYS A 109 4.47 -25.07 1.83
C LYS A 109 3.82 -23.74 2.23
N CYS A 110 4.60 -22.67 2.33
CA CYS A 110 4.11 -21.36 2.75
C CYS A 110 4.54 -20.30 1.74
N PHE A 111 3.57 -19.55 1.20
CA PHE A 111 3.84 -18.50 0.23
C PHE A 111 3.06 -17.24 0.59
N SER A 112 3.77 -16.11 0.66
CA SER A 112 3.17 -14.80 0.86
C SER A 112 3.62 -13.87 -0.25
N LEU A 113 2.65 -13.31 -0.95
CA LEU A 113 2.86 -12.36 -2.02
C LEU A 113 2.21 -11.03 -1.65
N MET A 114 3.02 -9.98 -1.58
CA MET A 114 2.55 -8.61 -1.43
C MET A 114 2.95 -7.79 -2.65
N CYS A 115 1.98 -7.35 -3.45
CA CYS A 115 2.20 -6.49 -4.61
C CYS A 115 1.58 -5.12 -4.36
N LYS A 116 2.42 -4.07 -4.34
CA LYS A 116 1.94 -2.68 -4.14
C LYS A 116 1.36 -2.07 -5.41
N SER A 117 1.80 -2.50 -6.59
CA SER A 117 1.32 -1.99 -7.88
C SER A 117 0.13 -2.76 -8.42
N GLU A 118 -0.60 -2.13 -9.35
CA GLU A 118 -1.69 -2.75 -10.10
C GLU A 118 -1.21 -3.94 -10.93
N ILE A 119 -1.95 -5.04 -10.88
CA ILE A 119 -1.70 -6.26 -11.65
C ILE A 119 -2.72 -6.33 -12.78
N LEU A 120 -2.26 -6.10 -14.01
CA LEU A 120 -3.10 -6.17 -15.21
C LEU A 120 -3.26 -7.59 -15.78
N CYS A 121 -2.44 -8.54 -15.32
CA CYS A 121 -2.35 -9.88 -15.88
C CYS A 121 -2.46 -10.99 -14.81
N TYR A 122 -3.40 -10.82 -13.88
CA TYR A 122 -3.61 -11.74 -12.74
C TYR A 122 -3.69 -13.22 -13.16
N ASN A 123 -4.50 -13.57 -14.17
CA ASN A 123 -4.61 -14.95 -14.65
C ASN A 123 -3.31 -15.52 -15.24
N LYS A 124 -2.60 -14.72 -16.05
CA LYS A 124 -1.37 -15.19 -16.72
C LYS A 124 -0.21 -15.32 -15.74
N SER A 125 -0.19 -14.50 -14.70
CA SER A 125 0.98 -14.37 -13.83
C SER A 125 0.75 -14.97 -12.44
N ILE A 126 -0.25 -14.48 -11.70
CA ILE A 126 -0.51 -14.91 -10.32
C ILE A 126 -1.10 -16.32 -10.30
N VAL A 127 -2.19 -16.54 -11.03
CA VAL A 127 -2.88 -17.84 -11.07
C VAL A 127 -1.94 -18.91 -11.60
N SER A 128 -1.27 -18.66 -12.73
CA SER A 128 -0.30 -19.62 -13.29
C SER A 128 0.88 -19.91 -12.35
N LEU A 129 1.30 -18.98 -11.50
CA LEU A 129 2.35 -19.22 -10.50
C LEU A 129 1.83 -20.10 -9.38
N LEU A 130 0.68 -19.75 -8.79
CA LEU A 130 0.11 -20.45 -7.65
C LEU A 130 -0.25 -21.90 -8.00
N GLN A 131 -0.79 -22.15 -9.20
CA GLN A 131 -1.09 -23.51 -9.67
C GLN A 131 0.13 -24.43 -9.76
N ARG A 132 1.36 -23.89 -9.76
CA ARG A 132 2.61 -24.68 -9.73
C ARG A 132 2.98 -25.14 -8.32
N MET A 133 2.39 -24.56 -7.28
CA MET A 133 2.68 -24.82 -5.86
C MET A 133 1.68 -25.81 -5.26
N THR A 134 1.52 -26.99 -5.86
CA THR A 134 0.45 -27.95 -5.50
C THR A 134 0.50 -28.47 -4.06
N ASN A 135 1.63 -28.32 -3.37
CA ASN A 135 1.81 -28.73 -1.97
C ASN A 135 1.66 -27.58 -0.98
N LEU A 136 1.18 -26.41 -1.42
CA LEU A 136 1.02 -25.24 -0.57
C LEU A 136 -0.01 -25.50 0.54
N GLU A 137 0.40 -25.26 1.77
CA GLU A 137 -0.39 -25.41 3.00
C GLU A 137 -0.89 -24.04 3.48
N GLU A 138 -0.06 -23.00 3.37
CA GLU A 138 -0.40 -21.62 3.75
C GLU A 138 -0.18 -20.63 2.59
N LEU A 139 -1.19 -19.80 2.33
CA LEU A 139 -1.15 -18.75 1.32
C LEU A 139 -1.57 -17.40 1.92
N ALA A 140 -0.76 -16.37 1.70
CA ALA A 140 -1.11 -14.98 1.97
C ALA A 140 -1.02 -14.13 0.70
N LEU A 141 -2.15 -13.60 0.23
CA LEU A 141 -2.22 -12.76 -0.98
C LEU A 141 -2.63 -11.33 -0.67
N TYR A 142 -1.73 -10.39 -0.92
CA TYR A 142 -1.98 -8.97 -0.78
C TYR A 142 -1.75 -8.30 -2.13
N ILE A 143 -2.82 -8.22 -2.92
CA ILE A 143 -2.72 -7.85 -4.33
C ILE A 143 -3.75 -6.79 -4.71
N PHE A 144 -3.37 -5.99 -5.69
CA PHE A 144 -4.22 -4.99 -6.29
C PHE A 144 -4.33 -5.28 -7.78
N VAL A 145 -5.54 -5.56 -8.27
CA VAL A 145 -5.81 -6.13 -9.58
C VAL A 145 -6.56 -5.12 -10.45
N GLY A 146 -5.98 -4.84 -11.61
CA GLY A 146 -6.56 -4.01 -12.65
C GLY A 146 -7.12 -4.88 -13.76
N GLN A 147 -8.37 -5.32 -13.64
CA GLN A 147 -9.03 -6.11 -14.67
C GLN A 147 -10.41 -5.53 -14.98
N ARG A 148 -10.98 -5.92 -16.12
CA ARG A 148 -12.33 -5.46 -16.52
C ARG A 148 -13.41 -5.96 -15.56
N THR A 149 -13.24 -7.18 -15.05
CA THR A 149 -14.16 -7.82 -14.11
C THR A 149 -13.58 -7.78 -12.70
N CYS A 150 -14.41 -7.44 -11.72
CA CYS A 150 -14.04 -7.53 -10.33
C CYS A 150 -13.71 -8.98 -9.94
N LEU A 151 -12.64 -9.18 -9.16
CA LEU A 151 -12.42 -10.46 -8.50
C LEU A 151 -13.43 -10.64 -7.36
N ASP A 152 -14.02 -11.83 -7.26
CA ASP A 152 -14.87 -12.24 -6.15
C ASP A 152 -14.41 -13.58 -5.56
N GLY A 153 -15.14 -14.11 -4.58
CA GLY A 153 -14.85 -15.41 -3.97
C GLY A 153 -14.98 -16.59 -4.92
N ASN A 154 -15.81 -16.49 -5.97
CA ASN A 154 -15.95 -17.55 -6.98
C ASN A 154 -14.73 -17.58 -7.93
N CYS A 155 -14.22 -16.40 -8.32
CA CYS A 155 -12.95 -16.29 -9.04
C CYS A 155 -11.83 -16.94 -8.24
N LEU A 156 -11.67 -16.60 -6.95
CA LEU A 156 -10.62 -17.18 -6.11
C LEU A 156 -10.79 -18.69 -5.91
N LYS A 157 -12.02 -19.19 -5.80
CA LYS A 157 -12.33 -20.62 -5.77
C LYS A 157 -11.77 -21.32 -7.01
N ASN A 158 -12.17 -20.84 -8.17
CA ASN A 158 -11.85 -21.46 -9.45
C ASN A 158 -10.37 -21.34 -9.79
N ASP A 159 -9.78 -20.16 -9.57
CA ASP A 159 -8.43 -19.87 -10.01
C ASP A 159 -7.36 -20.44 -9.08
N ILE A 160 -7.63 -20.44 -7.76
CA ILE A 160 -6.62 -20.72 -6.73
C ILE A 160 -7.01 -21.91 -5.88
N ILE A 161 -8.13 -21.83 -5.16
CA ILE A 161 -8.44 -22.76 -4.06
C ILE A 161 -8.62 -24.19 -4.58
N ASN A 162 -9.35 -24.38 -5.68
CA ASN A 162 -9.58 -25.69 -6.28
C ASN A 162 -8.29 -26.35 -6.79
N HIS A 163 -7.23 -25.58 -7.03
CA HIS A 163 -5.94 -26.05 -7.51
C HIS A 163 -4.92 -26.31 -6.39
N LEU A 164 -5.24 -25.96 -5.15
CA LEU A 164 -4.36 -26.08 -3.98
C LEU A 164 -4.99 -27.00 -2.92
N PRO A 165 -5.03 -28.33 -3.16
CA PRO A 165 -5.77 -29.26 -2.30
C PRO A 165 -5.22 -29.41 -0.88
N ARG A 166 -3.99 -28.92 -0.62
CA ARG A 166 -3.37 -28.92 0.71
C ARG A 166 -3.52 -27.61 1.46
N LEU A 167 -4.12 -26.59 0.84
CA LEU A 167 -4.27 -25.28 1.43
C LEU A 167 -5.22 -25.36 2.62
N ASN A 168 -4.68 -25.15 3.82
CA ASN A 168 -5.44 -25.17 5.07
C ASN A 168 -5.59 -23.76 5.67
N LYS A 169 -4.77 -22.81 5.21
CA LYS A 169 -4.81 -21.43 5.68
C LYS A 169 -4.66 -20.49 4.50
N PHE A 170 -5.69 -19.67 4.30
CA PHE A 170 -5.70 -18.66 3.26
C PHE A 170 -6.01 -17.29 3.88
N THR A 171 -5.06 -16.37 3.76
CA THR A 171 -5.20 -14.98 4.17
C THR A 171 -5.13 -14.10 2.93
N PHE A 172 -5.99 -13.11 2.81
CA PHE A 172 -5.97 -12.22 1.65
C PHE A 172 -6.39 -10.80 1.98
N ASN A 173 -5.87 -9.88 1.16
CA ASN A 173 -6.32 -8.51 1.02
C ASN A 173 -6.26 -8.21 -0.47
N ILE A 174 -7.42 -8.20 -1.11
CA ILE A 174 -7.53 -8.09 -2.55
C ILE A 174 -8.34 -6.85 -2.86
N ARG A 175 -7.76 -6.01 -3.69
CA ARG A 175 -8.44 -4.84 -4.23
C ARG A 175 -8.54 -4.99 -5.74
N SER A 176 -9.71 -4.70 -6.30
CA SER A 176 -9.95 -4.67 -7.74
C SER A 176 -10.48 -3.30 -8.14
N PHE A 177 -10.03 -2.79 -9.29
CA PHE A 177 -10.73 -1.67 -9.93
C PHE A 177 -11.90 -2.17 -10.76
N ILE A 178 -13.00 -1.42 -10.73
CA ILE A 178 -14.19 -1.64 -11.54
C ILE A 178 -14.18 -0.55 -12.62
N TYR A 179 -13.84 -0.92 -13.85
CA TYR A 179 -13.77 0.03 -14.98
C TYR A 179 -15.07 0.07 -15.79
N ASP A 180 -15.91 -0.95 -15.66
CA ASP A 180 -17.15 -1.09 -16.40
C ASP A 180 -18.34 -0.72 -15.51
N LEU A 181 -18.95 0.44 -15.78
CA LEU A 181 -20.07 0.96 -14.99
C LEU A 181 -21.32 0.07 -15.11
N ASP A 182 -21.44 -0.75 -16.15
CA ASP A 182 -22.56 -1.70 -16.29
C ASP A 182 -22.51 -2.80 -15.21
N GLN A 183 -21.34 -3.00 -14.58
CA GLN A 183 -21.18 -3.92 -13.44
C GLN A 183 -21.41 -3.24 -12.08
N ALA A 184 -21.52 -1.92 -12.04
CA ALA A 184 -21.63 -1.18 -10.79
C ALA A 184 -22.93 -1.47 -10.04
N ASP A 185 -24.03 -1.65 -10.77
CA ASP A 185 -25.32 -1.96 -10.15
C ASP A 185 -25.42 -3.42 -9.65
N LEU A 186 -24.45 -4.28 -10.03
CA LEU A 186 -24.46 -5.71 -9.73
C LEU A 186 -23.57 -6.09 -8.53
N LEU A 187 -22.59 -5.26 -8.18
CA LEU A 187 -21.66 -5.56 -7.10
C LEU A 187 -22.08 -4.81 -5.83
N SER A 188 -22.43 -5.58 -4.80
CA SER A 188 -22.67 -5.08 -3.43
C SER A 188 -21.73 -5.75 -2.44
N ASN A 189 -21.62 -5.17 -1.24
CA ASN A 189 -20.84 -5.80 -0.17
C ASN A 189 -21.40 -7.18 0.20
N GLU A 190 -22.75 -7.33 0.24
CA GLU A 190 -23.39 -8.61 0.51
C GLU A 190 -23.10 -9.63 -0.59
N TYR A 191 -23.18 -9.22 -1.87
CA TYR A 191 -22.84 -10.10 -2.99
C TYR A 191 -21.41 -10.64 -2.86
N ILE A 192 -20.42 -9.75 -2.65
CA ILE A 192 -19.02 -10.16 -2.49
C ILE A 192 -18.87 -11.12 -1.32
N GLN A 193 -19.40 -10.80 -0.13
CA GLN A 193 -19.30 -11.68 1.04
C GLN A 193 -19.97 -13.03 0.81
N ASP A 194 -21.11 -13.05 0.12
CA ASP A 194 -21.86 -14.26 -0.20
C ASP A 194 -21.08 -15.21 -1.11
N THR A 195 -20.25 -14.68 -2.03
CA THR A 195 -19.38 -15.53 -2.85
C THR A 195 -18.33 -16.30 -2.04
N PHE A 196 -18.02 -15.87 -0.81
CA PHE A 196 -17.12 -16.59 0.10
C PHE A 196 -17.83 -17.62 0.98
N LYS A 197 -19.17 -17.66 0.98
CA LYS A 197 -19.91 -18.72 1.67
C LYS A 197 -19.43 -20.10 1.17
N GLY A 198 -19.17 -20.99 2.11
CA GLY A 198 -18.65 -22.34 1.84
C GLY A 198 -17.12 -22.45 1.76
N LEU A 199 -16.35 -21.37 1.92
CA LEU A 199 -14.88 -21.40 1.99
C LEU A 199 -14.34 -21.58 3.42
N GLY A 200 -14.90 -22.53 4.16
CA GLY A 200 -14.54 -22.77 5.56
C GLY A 200 -14.87 -21.57 6.47
N ASP A 201 -14.17 -21.48 7.59
CA ASP A 201 -14.41 -20.47 8.65
C ASP A 201 -13.77 -19.10 8.36
N ILE A 202 -13.59 -18.75 7.09
CA ILE A 202 -12.99 -17.47 6.71
C ILE A 202 -14.06 -16.37 6.81
N GLN A 203 -13.92 -15.51 7.82
CA GLN A 203 -14.68 -14.27 7.88
C GLN A 203 -14.11 -13.25 6.89
N VAL A 204 -14.96 -12.71 6.02
CA VAL A 204 -14.58 -11.75 4.98
C VAL A 204 -15.27 -10.42 5.24
N ILE A 205 -14.50 -9.34 5.12
CA ILE A 205 -15.03 -7.97 5.09
C ILE A 205 -14.82 -7.43 3.68
N SER A 206 -15.82 -6.72 3.16
CA SER A 206 -15.79 -6.07 1.85
C SER A 206 -16.20 -4.60 1.94
N CYS A 207 -15.66 -3.81 1.02
CA CYS A 207 -16.00 -2.42 0.75
C CYS A 207 -16.05 -2.23 -0.76
N VAL A 208 -17.26 -2.07 -1.29
CA VAL A 208 -17.51 -1.76 -2.69
C VAL A 208 -17.90 -0.28 -2.79
N ASP A 209 -17.15 0.47 -3.59
CA ASP A 209 -17.36 1.90 -3.77
C ASP A 209 -17.38 2.27 -5.25
N TYR A 210 -18.20 3.28 -5.57
CA TYR A 210 -18.33 3.81 -6.91
C TYR A 210 -17.96 5.29 -6.93
N PHE A 211 -17.24 5.66 -7.99
CA PHE A 211 -16.71 7.00 -8.23
C PHE A 211 -17.27 7.52 -9.57
N PRO A 212 -18.51 8.06 -9.58
CA PRO A 212 -19.20 8.48 -10.80
C PRO A 212 -18.43 9.50 -11.65
N LYS A 213 -17.71 10.45 -11.04
CA LYS A 213 -16.95 11.47 -11.79
C LYS A 213 -15.76 10.86 -12.52
N GLN A 214 -15.11 9.87 -11.90
CA GLN A 214 -14.00 9.12 -12.49
C GLN A 214 -14.46 7.99 -13.41
N ARG A 215 -15.76 7.65 -13.41
CA ARG A 215 -16.32 6.49 -14.11
C ARG A 215 -15.60 5.20 -13.75
N THR A 216 -15.28 5.05 -12.47
CA THR A 216 -14.63 3.85 -11.94
C THR A 216 -15.29 3.46 -10.62
N GLY A 217 -14.95 2.28 -10.12
CA GLY A 217 -15.24 1.87 -8.77
C GLY A 217 -14.08 1.07 -8.20
N GLN A 218 -14.16 0.74 -6.92
CA GLN A 218 -13.28 -0.23 -6.29
C GLN A 218 -14.09 -1.30 -5.59
N CYS A 219 -13.56 -2.50 -5.58
CA CYS A 219 -13.98 -3.55 -4.68
C CYS A 219 -12.75 -3.96 -3.86
N HIS A 220 -12.81 -3.73 -2.56
CA HIS A 220 -11.77 -4.14 -1.63
C HIS A 220 -12.37 -5.17 -0.68
N PHE A 221 -11.74 -6.33 -0.57
CA PHE A 221 -12.15 -7.35 0.39
C PHE A 221 -10.94 -8.07 0.99
N TYR A 222 -11.08 -8.52 2.23
CA TYR A 222 -10.00 -9.13 2.97
C TYR A 222 -10.51 -10.15 4.01
N SER A 223 -9.64 -11.10 4.35
CA SER A 223 -9.85 -12.04 5.44
C SER A 223 -9.65 -11.35 6.79
N TYR A 224 -10.57 -11.56 7.74
CA TYR A 224 -10.45 -11.07 9.11
C TYR A 224 -9.66 -12.05 10.01
N PRO A 225 -8.80 -11.57 10.93
CA PRO A 225 -8.46 -10.17 11.19
C PRO A 225 -7.52 -9.56 10.13
N TYR A 226 -7.61 -8.24 9.98
CA TYR A 226 -6.71 -7.49 9.11
C TYR A 226 -5.27 -7.48 9.67
N THR A 227 -4.31 -8.00 8.91
CA THR A 227 -2.92 -8.21 9.37
C THR A 227 -1.89 -7.29 8.74
N LEU A 228 -2.25 -6.49 7.73
CA LEU A 228 -1.31 -5.60 7.06
C LEU A 228 -1.01 -4.34 7.87
N THR A 229 0.17 -3.78 7.61
CA THR A 229 0.61 -2.51 8.21
C THR A 229 0.12 -1.27 7.47
N TYR A 230 -0.58 -1.42 6.36
CA TYR A 230 -1.13 -0.33 5.58
C TYR A 230 -2.55 -0.65 5.13
N TYR A 231 -3.39 0.37 4.96
CA TYR A 231 -4.73 0.29 4.38
C TYR A 231 -4.91 1.43 3.37
N ASN A 232 -4.99 1.07 2.09
CA ASN A 232 -5.04 2.06 1.01
C ASN A 232 -6.46 2.31 0.50
N ASN A 233 -6.73 3.57 0.19
CA ASN A 233 -7.90 4.15 -0.47
C ASN A 233 -9.21 3.84 0.26
N ILE A 234 -9.19 4.14 1.56
CA ILE A 234 -10.38 4.16 2.41
C ILE A 234 -11.31 5.29 1.94
N THR A 235 -12.59 4.94 1.77
CA THR A 235 -13.71 5.83 1.37
C THR A 235 -14.63 6.10 2.55
N ASN A 236 -15.67 6.91 2.36
CA ASN A 236 -16.70 7.16 3.37
C ASN A 236 -17.48 5.90 3.79
N ASN A 237 -17.54 4.87 2.94
CA ASN A 237 -18.22 3.60 3.22
C ASN A 237 -17.38 2.63 4.06
N PHE A 238 -16.19 3.06 4.49
CA PHE A 238 -15.36 2.33 5.44
C PHE A 238 -16.17 1.80 6.62
N THR A 239 -16.06 0.49 6.83
CA THR A 239 -16.65 -0.18 7.98
C THR A 239 -15.76 0.02 9.20
N ASP A 240 -16.35 0.56 10.27
CA ASP A 240 -15.64 0.74 11.53
C ASP A 240 -15.08 -0.60 12.04
N GLY A 241 -13.90 -0.54 12.65
CA GLY A 241 -13.21 -1.71 13.16
C GLY A 241 -11.89 -1.33 13.81
N LEU A 242 -11.29 -2.26 14.57
CA LEU A 242 -10.01 -2.01 15.23
C LEU A 242 -8.85 -2.64 14.45
N PHE A 243 -8.04 -1.81 13.80
CA PHE A 243 -6.93 -2.23 12.95
C PHE A 243 -5.59 -2.10 13.68
N LYS A 244 -5.30 -3.06 14.58
CA LYS A 244 -4.14 -3.02 15.50
C LYS A 244 -2.78 -2.99 14.80
N PHE A 245 -2.68 -3.53 13.58
CA PHE A 245 -1.41 -3.64 12.84
C PHE A 245 -1.17 -2.50 11.86
N VAL A 246 -2.22 -1.77 11.48
CA VAL A 246 -2.12 -0.70 10.48
C VAL A 246 -1.38 0.50 11.08
N ARG A 247 -0.42 1.00 10.31
CA ARG A 247 0.41 2.19 10.56
C ARG A 247 0.26 3.22 9.45
N GLU A 248 -0.15 2.79 8.26
CA GLU A 248 -0.27 3.66 7.09
C GLU A 248 -1.68 3.62 6.53
N VAL A 249 -2.27 4.78 6.29
CA VAL A 249 -3.60 4.91 5.69
C VAL A 249 -3.55 5.87 4.53
N SER A 250 -4.18 5.49 3.41
CA SER A 250 -4.54 6.44 2.35
C SER A 250 -6.05 6.57 2.24
N LEU A 251 -6.51 7.82 2.14
CA LEU A 251 -7.92 8.20 2.03
C LEU A 251 -8.20 8.69 0.62
N PHE A 252 -9.28 8.21 0.01
CA PHE A 252 -9.74 8.66 -1.30
C PHE A 252 -11.24 8.49 -1.41
N ASP A 253 -11.95 9.55 -1.84
CA ASP A 253 -13.38 9.51 -2.17
C ASP A 253 -13.74 10.71 -3.06
N GLU A 254 -14.84 10.61 -3.80
CA GLU A 254 -15.44 11.75 -4.51
C GLU A 254 -16.38 12.56 -3.61
N HIS A 255 -16.89 11.95 -2.55
CA HIS A 255 -17.68 12.61 -1.51
C HIS A 255 -16.78 13.25 -0.46
N PRO A 256 -17.22 14.35 0.18
CA PRO A 256 -16.39 14.99 1.18
C PRO A 256 -16.22 14.13 2.43
N PHE A 257 -15.04 14.20 3.04
CA PHE A 257 -14.78 13.61 4.35
C PHE A 257 -15.15 14.62 5.45
N GLU A 258 -16.28 14.42 6.13
CA GLU A 258 -16.69 15.29 7.23
C GLU A 258 -15.86 15.03 8.50
N HIS A 259 -15.96 15.91 9.50
CA HIS A 259 -15.21 15.80 10.76
C HIS A 259 -15.35 14.41 11.43
N GLU A 260 -16.56 13.87 11.48
CA GLU A 260 -16.86 12.54 12.04
C GLU A 260 -16.13 11.39 11.32
N PHE A 261 -15.81 11.55 10.03
CA PHE A 261 -14.99 10.58 9.32
C PHE A 261 -13.59 10.49 9.94
N PHE A 262 -12.98 11.63 10.27
CA PHE A 262 -11.65 11.66 10.88
C PHE A 262 -11.64 11.08 12.30
N ILE A 263 -12.73 11.26 13.06
CA ILE A 263 -12.92 10.61 14.37
C ILE A 263 -12.93 9.09 14.20
N ARG A 264 -13.68 8.56 13.21
CA ARG A 264 -13.70 7.13 12.89
C ARG A 264 -12.31 6.61 12.52
N ILE A 265 -11.57 7.33 11.67
CA ILE A 265 -10.18 6.98 11.33
C ILE A 265 -9.28 6.94 12.58
N ALA A 266 -9.33 7.95 13.45
CA ALA A 266 -8.50 7.97 14.66
C ALA A 266 -8.80 6.78 15.60
N ARG A 267 -10.08 6.41 15.75
CA ARG A 267 -10.51 5.26 16.56
C ARG A 267 -10.13 3.93 15.94
N ALA A 268 -10.29 3.80 14.62
CA ALA A 268 -10.03 2.56 13.91
C ALA A 268 -8.53 2.24 13.82
N PHE A 269 -7.69 3.27 13.75
CA PHE A 269 -6.24 3.17 13.55
C PHE A 269 -5.46 3.82 14.71
N PRO A 270 -5.49 3.23 15.93
CA PRO A 270 -4.90 3.86 17.11
C PRO A 270 -3.38 4.04 17.01
N LEU A 271 -2.70 3.29 16.14
CA LEU A 271 -1.26 3.34 15.92
C LEU A 271 -0.90 3.97 14.56
N LEU A 272 -1.79 4.80 14.00
CA LEU A 272 -1.57 5.46 12.71
C LEU A 272 -0.33 6.37 12.74
N GLU A 273 0.64 6.08 11.88
CA GLU A 273 1.90 6.81 11.72
C GLU A 273 1.90 7.68 10.46
N ASN A 274 1.35 7.15 9.36
CA ASN A 274 1.34 7.80 8.05
C ASN A 274 -0.09 7.97 7.54
N LEU A 275 -0.55 9.21 7.37
CA LEU A 275 -1.84 9.49 6.76
C LEU A 275 -1.66 10.28 5.46
N SER A 276 -2.22 9.74 4.38
CA SER A 276 -2.29 10.41 3.08
C SER A 276 -3.72 10.56 2.61
N MET A 277 -4.00 11.64 1.89
CA MET A 277 -5.35 11.95 1.43
C MET A 277 -5.32 12.51 0.01
N ILE A 278 -6.32 12.10 -0.77
CA ILE A 278 -6.71 12.68 -2.06
C ILE A 278 -8.22 12.90 -2.02
N ASN A 279 -8.65 14.16 -1.97
CA ASN A 279 -10.06 14.53 -2.03
C ASN A 279 -10.20 16.03 -2.34
N GLN A 280 -10.73 16.39 -3.51
CA GLN A 280 -10.90 17.79 -3.92
C GLN A 280 -12.27 18.37 -3.54
N THR A 281 -13.18 17.55 -2.99
CA THR A 281 -14.52 17.98 -2.65
C THR A 281 -14.52 18.72 -1.32
N GLN A 282 -15.16 19.87 -1.27
CA GLN A 282 -15.29 20.71 -0.08
C GLN A 282 -16.13 20.04 1.02
N GLN A 283 -15.77 20.21 2.30
CA GLN A 283 -16.60 19.74 3.42
C GLN A 283 -17.93 20.51 3.45
N LYS A 284 -19.03 19.80 3.63
CA LYS A 284 -20.36 20.43 3.72
C LYS A 284 -20.58 21.05 5.09
N GLN A 285 -20.09 20.38 6.14
CA GLN A 285 -20.27 20.81 7.51
C GLN A 285 -19.01 21.52 7.99
N LYS A 286 -18.90 22.81 7.66
CA LYS A 286 -17.83 23.62 8.22
C LYS A 286 -17.97 23.67 9.74
N LEU A 287 -16.85 23.44 10.42
CA LEU A 287 -16.66 23.76 11.83
C LEU A 287 -16.72 25.29 12.00
N ASN A 288 -17.92 25.85 11.92
CA ASN A 288 -18.16 27.24 12.30
C ASN A 288 -18.04 27.34 13.82
N ASN A 289 -17.62 28.50 14.31
CA ASN A 289 -17.48 28.81 15.75
C ASN A 289 -18.76 28.59 16.59
N ASN A 290 -19.91 28.30 15.96
CA ASN A 290 -21.20 28.06 16.61
C ASN A 290 -21.51 26.56 16.86
N ASN A 291 -20.68 25.63 16.36
CA ASN A 291 -20.84 24.19 16.62
C ASN A 291 -20.02 23.81 17.87
N GLU A 292 -20.53 24.17 19.05
CA GLU A 292 -19.81 24.17 20.33
C GLU A 292 -19.34 22.81 20.88
N HIS A 293 -19.53 21.66 20.20
CA HIS A 293 -19.25 20.35 20.80
C HIS A 293 -18.64 19.27 19.90
N LEU A 294 -17.90 19.62 18.84
CA LEU A 294 -17.10 18.60 18.14
C LEU A 294 -15.80 18.31 18.90
N SER A 295 -15.53 17.02 19.11
CA SER A 295 -14.37 16.55 19.89
C SER A 295 -13.07 16.80 19.13
N ILE A 296 -12.07 17.37 19.79
CA ILE A 296 -10.73 17.51 19.21
C ILE A 296 -10.19 16.11 18.89
N ILE A 297 -9.74 15.91 17.65
CA ILE A 297 -9.22 14.62 17.20
C ILE A 297 -7.75 14.50 17.60
N GLU A 298 -7.36 13.40 18.23
CA GLU A 298 -5.98 13.13 18.60
C GLU A 298 -5.40 12.00 17.75
N TYR A 299 -4.25 12.26 17.13
CA TYR A 299 -3.50 11.27 16.36
C TYR A 299 -2.13 11.03 17.01
N LEU A 300 -2.11 10.32 18.15
CA LEU A 300 -0.95 10.23 19.05
C LEU A 300 0.35 9.74 18.39
N HIS A 301 0.26 8.85 17.40
CA HIS A 301 1.41 8.21 16.74
C HIS A 301 1.73 8.78 15.36
N LEU A 302 0.93 9.73 14.87
CA LEU A 302 1.08 10.26 13.53
C LEU A 302 2.42 10.99 13.41
N ASN A 303 3.19 10.67 12.39
CA ASN A 303 4.48 11.31 12.12
C ASN A 303 4.57 11.85 10.69
N GLN A 304 3.62 11.51 9.83
CA GLN A 304 3.55 11.99 8.46
C GLN A 304 2.13 12.30 8.01
N LEU A 305 1.95 13.49 7.42
CA LEU A 305 0.74 13.94 6.75
C LEU A 305 1.04 14.26 5.30
N ARG A 306 0.27 13.69 4.38
CA ARG A 306 0.39 13.95 2.94
C ARG A 306 -0.94 14.36 2.33
N PHE A 307 -0.99 15.62 1.90
CA PHE A 307 -2.10 16.23 1.18
C PHE A 307 -1.75 16.24 -0.31
N ILE A 308 -2.33 15.31 -1.07
CA ILE A 308 -2.15 15.18 -2.52
C ILE A 308 -3.45 15.59 -3.17
N ASP A 309 -3.46 16.67 -3.96
CA ASP A 309 -4.69 17.12 -4.65
C ASP A 309 -5.91 17.21 -3.70
N THR A 310 -5.73 17.81 -2.53
CA THR A 310 -6.78 17.93 -1.51
C THR A 310 -7.37 19.33 -1.45
N HIS A 311 -8.66 19.42 -1.16
CA HIS A 311 -9.31 20.68 -0.80
C HIS A 311 -8.71 21.29 0.48
N ASP A 312 -8.72 22.61 0.58
CA ASP A 312 -8.13 23.36 1.70
C ASP A 312 -8.80 23.04 3.05
N ASP A 313 -10.08 22.70 3.05
CA ASP A 313 -10.84 22.29 4.25
C ASP A 313 -10.16 21.13 5.00
N TYR A 314 -9.57 20.17 4.28
CA TYR A 314 -8.85 19.06 4.90
C TYR A 314 -7.52 19.50 5.50
N VAL A 315 -6.84 20.44 4.86
CA VAL A 315 -5.63 21.04 5.42
C VAL A 315 -6.00 21.82 6.69
N GLU A 316 -7.12 22.54 6.67
CA GLU A 316 -7.66 23.26 7.82
C GLU A 316 -8.03 22.30 8.97
N GLN A 317 -8.68 21.17 8.68
CA GLN A 317 -9.02 20.12 9.66
C GLN A 317 -7.79 19.67 10.48
N PHE A 318 -6.61 19.53 9.85
CA PHE A 318 -5.39 19.10 10.55
C PHE A 318 -4.54 20.25 11.11
N LEU A 319 -4.49 21.40 10.43
CA LEU A 319 -3.64 22.51 10.88
C LEU A 319 -4.30 23.38 11.94
N VAL A 320 -5.63 23.49 11.98
CA VAL A 320 -6.33 24.23 13.05
C VAL A 320 -6.33 23.40 14.34
N ASN A 321 -5.78 23.98 15.41
CA ASN A 321 -5.56 23.27 16.67
C ASN A 321 -6.85 22.96 17.45
N THR A 322 -7.96 23.63 17.14
CA THR A 322 -9.28 23.33 17.71
C THR A 322 -9.96 22.14 17.03
N ASN A 323 -9.43 21.68 15.89
CA ASN A 323 -10.02 20.57 15.13
C ASN A 323 -9.24 19.28 15.37
N THR A 324 -7.90 19.37 15.37
CA THR A 324 -7.01 18.23 15.53
C THR A 324 -5.83 18.61 16.42
N CYS A 325 -5.42 17.72 17.34
CA CYS A 325 -4.18 17.83 18.06
C CYS A 325 -3.12 16.91 17.43
N LEU A 326 -2.14 17.51 16.76
CA LEU A 326 -1.01 16.76 16.20
C LEU A 326 0.06 16.46 17.29
N PRO A 327 0.79 15.35 17.19
CA PRO A 327 2.00 15.13 17.98
C PRO A 327 3.17 15.97 17.43
N LYS A 328 4.31 15.95 18.11
CA LYS A 328 5.54 16.62 17.64
C LYS A 328 6.20 15.81 16.52
N ASN A 329 7.08 16.46 15.77
CA ASN A 329 7.92 15.85 14.72
C ASN A 329 7.16 15.35 13.48
N ILE A 330 6.13 16.10 13.07
CA ILE A 330 5.36 15.79 11.86
C ILE A 330 6.13 16.17 10.60
N ARG A 331 6.14 15.26 9.63
CA ARG A 331 6.50 15.53 8.24
C ARG A 331 5.24 15.88 7.46
N LEU A 332 5.17 17.11 6.95
CA LEU A 332 4.04 17.59 6.16
C LEU A 332 4.42 17.69 4.69
N PHE A 333 3.59 17.10 3.83
CA PHE A 333 3.70 17.16 2.37
C PHE A 333 2.45 17.85 1.83
N ILE A 334 2.61 19.00 1.18
CA ILE A 334 1.48 19.87 0.81
C ILE A 334 1.82 20.82 -0.35
N HIS A 335 0.81 21.25 -1.11
CA HIS A 335 0.95 22.36 -2.07
C HIS A 335 1.11 23.71 -1.38
N TYR A 336 2.03 24.55 -1.89
CA TYR A 336 2.30 25.87 -1.30
C TYR A 336 1.05 26.74 -1.20
N ASP A 337 0.23 26.76 -2.26
CA ASP A 337 -0.92 27.66 -2.33
C ASP A 337 -2.01 27.30 -1.33
N SER A 338 -2.29 26.02 -1.11
CA SER A 338 -3.19 25.54 -0.06
C SER A 338 -2.68 25.95 1.32
N LEU A 339 -1.38 25.74 1.59
CA LEU A 339 -0.77 26.15 2.85
C LEU A 339 -0.88 27.66 3.08
N LYS A 340 -0.64 28.46 2.03
CA LYS A 340 -0.73 29.93 2.06
C LYS A 340 -2.17 30.40 2.34
N ARG A 341 -3.18 29.79 1.71
CA ARG A 341 -4.60 30.14 1.94
C ARG A 341 -5.04 29.78 3.36
N VAL A 342 -4.80 28.54 3.80
CA VAL A 342 -5.24 28.04 5.12
C VAL A 342 -4.59 28.80 6.28
N THR A 343 -3.31 29.15 6.15
CA THR A 343 -2.59 29.93 7.16
C THR A 343 -2.82 31.44 7.04
N ASN A 344 -3.66 31.90 6.12
CA ASN A 344 -3.86 33.31 5.76
C ASN A 344 -2.52 34.05 5.57
N ASN A 345 -1.74 33.65 4.57
CA ASN A 345 -0.40 34.17 4.31
C ASN A 345 0.54 34.07 5.53
N PHE A 346 0.46 32.97 6.27
CA PHE A 346 1.26 32.72 7.48
C PHE A 346 1.01 33.74 8.60
N THR A 347 -0.25 34.15 8.79
CA THR A 347 -0.66 35.09 9.86
C THR A 347 -1.76 34.55 10.78
N ARG A 348 -2.46 33.48 10.39
CA ARG A 348 -3.57 32.91 11.17
C ARG A 348 -3.06 32.32 12.48
N VAL A 349 -3.60 32.72 13.62
CA VAL A 349 -3.11 32.23 14.93
C VAL A 349 -3.53 30.79 15.20
N ALA A 350 -4.76 30.42 14.85
CA ALA A 350 -5.33 29.09 15.10
C ALA A 350 -4.54 27.94 14.48
N THR A 351 -3.85 28.17 13.36
CA THR A 351 -3.04 27.14 12.70
C THR A 351 -1.61 27.04 13.27
N ARG A 352 -1.15 28.07 13.99
CA ARG A 352 0.26 28.20 14.40
C ARG A 352 0.71 27.11 15.38
N VAL A 353 -0.20 26.65 16.24
CA VAL A 353 0.09 25.62 17.27
C VAL A 353 0.40 24.26 16.65
N ASN A 354 -0.29 23.84 15.60
CA ASN A 354 0.05 22.60 14.91
C ASN A 354 1.19 22.80 13.93
N CYS A 355 1.30 23.99 13.29
CA CYS A 355 2.42 24.28 12.42
C CYS A 355 3.79 24.25 13.12
N CYS A 356 3.87 24.64 14.41
CA CYS A 356 5.12 24.57 15.16
C CYS A 356 5.57 23.13 15.49
N LYS A 357 4.69 22.14 15.34
CA LYS A 357 5.00 20.71 15.57
C LYS A 357 5.61 20.01 14.36
N ILE A 358 5.63 20.69 13.21
CA ILE A 358 6.19 20.16 11.96
C ILE A 358 7.71 20.29 11.98
N ASN A 359 8.41 19.18 11.74
CA ASN A 359 9.88 19.13 11.68
C ASN A 359 10.40 19.02 10.23
N CYS A 360 9.55 18.66 9.28
CA CYS A 360 9.89 18.58 7.87
C CYS A 360 8.70 19.05 7.06
N LEU A 361 8.90 20.06 6.21
CA LEU A 361 7.87 20.60 5.35
C LEU A 361 8.31 20.44 3.91
N ARG A 362 7.70 19.48 3.19
CA ARG A 362 7.90 19.29 1.75
C ARG A 362 6.79 20.01 0.99
N ILE A 363 7.18 20.97 0.15
CA ILE A 363 6.26 21.84 -0.56
C ILE A 363 6.30 21.52 -2.04
N TYR A 364 5.13 21.32 -2.65
CA TYR A 364 5.01 21.12 -4.09
C TYR A 364 4.65 22.42 -4.82
N ASN A 365 5.10 22.52 -6.08
CA ASN A 365 4.73 23.55 -7.07
C ASN A 365 4.99 24.98 -6.60
N GLN A 366 6.25 25.33 -6.35
CA GLN A 366 6.62 26.65 -5.87
C GLN A 366 7.71 27.34 -6.69
N PHE A 367 7.43 28.59 -7.09
CA PHE A 367 8.39 29.49 -7.73
C PHE A 367 9.06 30.47 -6.74
N GLN A 368 8.37 30.88 -5.65
CA GLN A 368 8.92 31.83 -4.65
C GLN A 368 8.39 31.57 -3.24
N ILE A 369 9.29 31.43 -2.25
CA ILE A 369 8.98 31.26 -0.82
C ILE A 369 8.86 32.59 -0.10
N SER A 370 7.75 32.78 0.61
CA SER A 370 7.60 33.90 1.54
C SER A 370 8.56 33.76 2.72
N LYS A 371 9.30 34.83 3.05
CA LYS A 371 10.14 34.90 4.26
C LYS A 371 9.35 34.61 5.55
N ARG A 372 8.02 34.83 5.55
CA ARG A 372 7.15 34.54 6.69
C ARG A 372 7.01 33.05 6.97
N LEU A 373 7.24 32.20 5.97
CA LEU A 373 7.12 30.75 6.10
C LEU A 373 8.04 30.22 7.21
N THR A 374 9.31 30.61 7.21
CA THR A 374 10.30 30.13 8.19
C THR A 374 9.92 30.51 9.63
N ASN A 375 9.37 31.72 9.83
CA ASN A 375 8.90 32.16 11.14
C ASN A 375 7.65 31.39 11.60
N TYR A 376 6.87 30.88 10.66
CA TYR A 376 5.62 30.17 10.91
C TYR A 376 5.84 28.67 11.17
N PHE A 377 6.93 28.10 10.63
CA PHE A 377 7.38 26.73 10.84
C PHE A 377 8.81 26.71 11.44
N PRO A 378 8.99 27.18 12.69
CA PRO A 378 10.31 27.44 13.26
C PRO A 378 11.19 26.19 13.42
N ASN A 379 10.58 25.00 13.48
CA ASN A 379 11.28 23.73 13.69
C ASN A 379 11.43 22.91 12.40
N ALA A 380 10.92 23.41 11.26
CA ALA A 380 10.83 22.61 10.05
C ALA A 380 12.06 22.75 9.16
N LYS A 381 12.63 21.61 8.75
CA LYS A 381 13.44 21.53 7.54
C LYS A 381 12.52 21.69 6.32
N ILE A 382 12.68 22.79 5.60
CA ILE A 382 11.89 23.08 4.40
C ILE A 382 12.57 22.41 3.20
N LEU A 383 11.83 21.55 2.50
CA LEU A 383 12.23 20.86 1.29
C LEU A 383 11.31 21.33 0.15
N ILE A 384 11.90 21.68 -0.99
CA ILE A 384 11.20 22.18 -2.20
C ILE A 384 11.28 21.09 -3.27
#